data_AF-A0A6I6WVD7-F1
#
_entry.id   AF-A0A6I6WVD7-F1
#
_cell.length_a   1.000
_cell.length_b   1.000
_cell.length_c   1.000
_cell.angle_alpha   90.00
_cell.angle_beta   90.00
_cell.angle_gamma   90.00
#
_symmetry.space_group_name_H-M   'P 1'
#
loop_
_entity.id
_entity.type
_entity.pdbx_description
1 polymer ?
#
loop_
_entity_poly.entity_id
_entity_poly.type
_entity_poly.pdbx_seq_one_letter_code
_entity_poly.pdbx_strand_id
1 'polypeptide(L)'
;MSSTGESARYWESPQLPGVDLLQARYISKTFTRHTHETYVIAAITGGVEAFHHGGSVYKAGPGSLALINPDTLHTGHAGAPGGWRYEVLYPDPRLVARIAAETTSLRGTPGFTAPAFHDPVAARWVQEVHRAVDEGNALAADSVLHSLVARLLRRNGGPLPARAVHPAGAAVARQARELLETEMADPPALEALARRLGTSPFALSRAFRAAYGLPPHAWLTTARVHRARRLLDAGLPPAEAATAVGFTDQPHLTRHFGRVLGIPPGAYQRGRARTYKTREDVRS
;
A
#
# COMPACT_ATOMS: atom_id res chain seq x y z
N MET A 1 9.34 -23.55 28.23
CA MET A 1 9.47 -24.36 27.01
C MET A 1 9.88 -23.42 25.87
N SER A 2 11.14 -23.49 25.43
CA SER A 2 11.67 -22.59 24.39
C SER A 2 11.06 -22.95 23.04
N SER A 3 10.24 -22.07 22.46
CA SER A 3 9.66 -22.30 21.13
C SER A 3 10.78 -22.25 20.08
N THR A 4 11.06 -23.40 19.48
CA THR A 4 12.07 -23.57 18.43
C THR A 4 11.59 -23.13 17.04
N GLY A 5 10.31 -22.78 16.89
CA GLY A 5 9.71 -22.33 15.63
C GLY A 5 9.77 -20.82 15.38
N GLU A 6 9.40 -20.44 14.16
CA GLU A 6 9.11 -19.05 13.79
C GLU A 6 7.84 -18.57 14.51
N SER A 7 7.78 -17.28 14.85
CA SER A 7 6.60 -16.68 15.48
C SER A 7 6.45 -15.22 15.05
N ALA A 8 5.21 -14.73 14.99
CA ALA A 8 4.91 -13.33 14.72
C ALA A 8 3.61 -12.95 15.41
N ARG A 9 3.61 -11.80 16.10
CA ARG A 9 2.43 -11.18 16.71
C ARG A 9 2.35 -9.75 16.16
N TYR A 10 1.31 -9.46 15.40
CA TYR A 10 0.98 -8.12 14.94
C TYR A 10 -0.27 -7.65 15.68
N TRP A 11 -0.28 -6.40 16.15
CA TRP A 11 -1.47 -5.82 16.77
C TRP A 11 -1.47 -4.30 16.70
N GLU A 12 -2.68 -3.76 16.79
CA GLU A 12 -2.95 -2.35 17.05
C GLU A 12 -3.28 -2.19 18.53
N SER A 13 -2.88 -1.08 19.13
CA SER A 13 -3.12 -0.80 20.54
C SER A 13 -3.89 0.50 20.72
N PRO A 14 -5.06 0.48 21.39
CA PRO A 14 -5.77 1.72 21.75
C PRO A 14 -4.94 2.67 22.61
N GLN A 15 -3.93 2.16 23.32
CA GLN A 15 -3.01 2.93 24.15
C GLN A 15 -1.98 3.73 23.32
N LEU A 16 -1.80 3.39 22.04
CA LEU A 16 -0.84 4.05 21.14
C LEU A 16 -1.44 4.24 19.74
N PRO A 17 -2.44 5.13 19.58
CA PRO A 17 -3.17 5.29 18.34
C PRO A 17 -2.26 5.79 17.20
N GLY A 18 -2.41 5.18 16.01
CA GLY A 18 -1.61 5.53 14.83
C GLY A 18 -0.21 4.90 14.82
N VAL A 19 0.01 3.86 15.63
CA VAL A 19 1.23 3.05 15.64
C VAL A 19 0.87 1.59 15.76
N ASP A 20 1.20 0.82 14.72
CA ASP A 20 1.03 -0.62 14.78
C ASP A 20 2.30 -1.28 15.32
N LEU A 21 2.15 -2.44 15.95
CA LEU A 21 3.24 -3.16 16.59
C LEU A 21 3.40 -4.55 15.95
N LEU A 22 4.66 -4.97 15.77
CA LEU A 22 5.00 -6.34 15.40
C LEU A 22 6.14 -6.84 16.28
N GLN A 23 5.97 -8.02 16.85
CA GLN A 23 7.05 -8.78 17.45
C GLN A 23 7.19 -10.08 16.70
N ALA A 24 8.40 -10.41 16.23
CA ALA A 24 8.60 -11.63 15.45
C ALA A 24 9.96 -12.28 15.66
N ARG A 25 9.99 -13.58 15.37
CA ARG A 25 11.15 -14.42 15.19
C ARG A 25 11.02 -15.16 13.87
N TYR A 26 11.99 -14.97 12.99
CA TYR A 26 12.08 -15.68 11.73
C TYR A 26 13.40 -16.42 11.60
N ILE A 27 13.39 -17.55 10.90
CA ILE A 27 14.56 -18.41 10.66
C ILE A 27 14.77 -18.60 9.16
N SER A 28 13.73 -19.04 8.43
CA SER A 28 13.78 -19.28 6.99
C SER A 28 12.95 -18.28 6.17
N LYS A 29 12.15 -17.44 6.84
CA LYS A 29 11.35 -16.41 6.16
C LYS A 29 12.20 -15.50 5.28
N THR A 30 11.74 -15.33 4.05
CA THR A 30 12.18 -14.29 3.12
C THR A 30 10.98 -13.45 2.72
N PHE A 31 11.02 -12.16 3.05
CA PHE A 31 10.08 -11.18 2.55
C PHE A 31 10.49 -10.79 1.14
N THR A 32 9.59 -11.06 0.19
CA THR A 32 9.72 -10.53 -1.16
C THR A 32 9.69 -9.01 -1.14
N ARG A 33 10.08 -8.41 -2.26
CA ARG A 33 10.19 -6.95 -2.39
C ARG A 33 8.83 -6.28 -2.16
N HIS A 34 8.74 -5.38 -1.17
CA HIS A 34 7.51 -4.72 -0.72
C HIS A 34 7.76 -3.29 -0.19
N THR A 35 6.67 -2.60 0.17
CA THR A 35 6.65 -1.23 0.72
C THR A 35 5.63 -1.14 1.86
N HIS A 36 5.80 -0.16 2.75
CA HIS A 36 4.83 0.18 3.81
C HIS A 36 4.31 1.61 3.63
N GLU A 37 3.09 1.88 4.06
CA GLU A 37 2.54 3.26 4.08
C GLU A 37 3.03 4.06 5.30
N THR A 38 3.46 3.36 6.34
CA THR A 38 4.02 3.89 7.59
C THR A 38 5.55 3.80 7.58
N TYR A 39 6.18 4.43 8.58
CA TYR A 39 7.59 4.15 8.86
C TYR A 39 7.73 2.73 9.40
N VAL A 40 8.89 2.11 9.20
CA VAL A 40 9.29 0.91 9.92
C VAL A 40 10.44 1.29 10.82
N ILE A 41 10.26 1.09 12.13
CA ILE A 41 11.32 1.21 13.14
C ILE A 41 11.46 -0.15 13.81
N ALA A 42 12.33 -1.00 13.26
CA ALA A 42 12.55 -2.36 13.73
C ALA A 42 13.83 -2.45 14.56
N ALA A 43 13.72 -2.70 15.87
CA ALA A 43 14.86 -3.01 16.72
C ALA A 43 15.19 -4.49 16.63
N ILE A 44 16.42 -4.83 16.26
CA ILE A 44 16.88 -6.22 16.24
C ILE A 44 17.24 -6.63 17.67
N THR A 45 16.55 -7.64 18.17
CA THR A 45 16.70 -8.16 19.55
C THR A 45 17.51 -9.45 19.60
N GLY A 46 17.69 -10.13 18.46
CA GLY A 46 18.53 -11.30 18.34
C GLY A 46 18.78 -11.70 16.89
N GLY A 47 19.88 -12.41 16.62
CA GLY A 47 20.26 -12.82 15.27
C GLY A 47 20.60 -11.65 14.36
N VAL A 48 20.46 -11.82 13.04
CA VAL A 48 20.80 -10.77 12.06
C VAL A 48 19.73 -10.71 10.99
N GLU A 49 19.13 -9.54 10.80
CA GLU A 49 18.31 -9.25 9.63
C GLU A 49 19.22 -8.75 8.50
N ALA A 50 19.00 -9.26 7.29
CA ALA A 50 19.56 -8.71 6.07
C ALA A 50 18.42 -8.23 5.15
N PHE A 51 18.59 -7.09 4.50
CA PHE A 51 17.54 -6.52 3.65
C PHE A 51 18.13 -5.67 2.53
N HIS A 52 17.49 -5.73 1.37
CA HIS A 52 17.81 -4.83 0.26
C HIS A 52 17.11 -3.49 0.48
N HIS A 53 17.85 -2.40 0.35
CA HIS A 53 17.33 -1.04 0.39
C HIS A 53 18.20 -0.16 -0.54
N GLY A 54 17.60 0.69 -1.37
CA GLY A 54 18.36 1.64 -2.20
C GLY A 54 19.43 1.02 -3.11
N GLY A 55 19.22 -0.21 -3.58
CA GLY A 55 20.19 -0.92 -4.45
C GLY A 55 21.30 -1.65 -3.70
N SER A 56 21.43 -1.47 -2.39
CA SER A 56 22.42 -2.14 -1.54
C SER A 56 21.77 -3.15 -0.59
N VAL A 57 22.56 -4.07 -0.04
CA VAL A 57 22.15 -4.97 1.04
C VAL A 57 22.71 -4.44 2.35
N TYR A 58 21.84 -4.29 3.34
CA TYR A 58 22.21 -3.91 4.70
C TYR A 58 22.01 -5.08 5.65
N LYS A 59 22.77 -5.09 6.74
CA LYS A 59 22.65 -6.05 7.83
C LYS A 59 22.48 -5.32 9.15
N ALA A 60 21.53 -5.76 9.96
CA ALA A 60 21.28 -5.25 11.30
C ALA A 60 21.31 -6.41 12.30
N GLY A 61 22.21 -6.32 13.27
CA GLY A 61 22.30 -7.22 14.41
C GLY A 61 21.82 -6.55 15.71
N PRO A 62 21.93 -7.24 16.86
CA PRO A 62 21.39 -6.74 18.13
C PRO A 62 21.92 -5.36 18.50
N GLY A 63 21.04 -4.49 19.02
CA GLY A 63 21.35 -3.09 19.33
C GLY A 63 21.35 -2.16 18.12
N SER A 64 21.02 -2.67 16.93
CA SER A 64 20.80 -1.89 15.72
C SER A 64 19.32 -1.83 15.36
N LEU A 65 18.95 -0.82 14.58
CA LEU A 65 17.62 -0.68 14.00
C LEU A 65 17.68 -0.89 12.47
N ALA A 66 16.68 -1.58 11.94
CA ALA A 66 16.30 -1.49 10.53
C ALA A 66 15.20 -0.43 10.40
N LEU A 67 15.48 0.60 9.60
CA LEU A 67 14.69 1.80 9.44
C LEU A 67 14.25 1.92 7.98
N ILE A 68 12.95 1.89 7.75
CA ILE A 68 12.38 2.03 6.41
C ILE A 68 11.43 3.23 6.40
N ASN A 69 11.66 4.16 5.48
CA ASN A 69 10.75 5.28 5.27
C ASN A 69 9.48 4.82 4.53
N PRO A 70 8.35 5.52 4.68
CA PRO A 70 7.14 5.26 3.91
C PRO A 70 7.41 5.14 2.41
N ASP A 71 6.68 4.25 1.76
CA ASP A 71 6.75 3.99 0.31
C ASP A 71 8.17 3.66 -0.20
N THR A 72 9.02 3.11 0.68
CA THR A 72 10.38 2.70 0.35
C THR A 72 10.45 1.20 0.08
N LEU A 73 10.94 0.86 -1.11
CA LEU A 73 11.01 -0.51 -1.60
C LEU A 73 12.15 -1.25 -0.91
N HIS A 74 11.83 -2.36 -0.25
CA HIS A 74 12.81 -3.15 0.49
C HIS A 74 12.42 -4.63 0.54
N THR A 75 13.32 -5.46 1.08
CA THR A 75 13.10 -6.88 1.36
C THR A 75 13.38 -7.16 2.84
N GLY A 76 13.39 -8.43 3.24
CA GLY A 76 13.88 -8.86 4.56
C GLY A 76 14.15 -10.36 4.56
N HIS A 77 15.28 -10.79 5.09
CA HIS A 77 15.65 -12.20 5.19
C HIS A 77 16.67 -12.42 6.30
N ALA A 78 16.93 -13.68 6.63
CA ALA A 78 17.95 -14.03 7.61
C ALA A 78 19.35 -13.68 7.07
N GLY A 79 20.09 -12.86 7.83
CA GLY A 79 21.49 -12.54 7.58
C GLY A 79 22.48 -13.53 8.19
N ALA A 80 21.99 -14.49 8.99
CA ALA A 80 22.74 -15.55 9.64
C ALA A 80 21.87 -16.82 9.83
N PRO A 81 22.47 -18.04 9.98
CA PRO A 81 21.72 -19.29 10.06
C PRO A 81 20.70 -19.38 11.21
N GLY A 82 20.92 -18.65 12.30
CA GLY A 82 20.02 -18.60 13.45
C GLY A 82 18.77 -17.75 13.25
N GLY A 83 18.60 -17.13 12.07
CA GLY A 83 17.51 -16.21 11.80
C GLY A 83 17.68 -14.87 12.49
N TRP A 84 16.56 -14.20 12.77
CA TRP A 84 16.53 -12.96 13.52
C TRP A 84 15.26 -12.82 14.35
N ARG A 85 15.33 -11.95 15.36
CA ARG A 85 14.24 -11.53 16.21
C ARG A 85 14.21 -10.02 16.23
N TYR A 86 13.02 -9.46 16.16
CA TYR A 86 12.83 -8.02 16.24
C TYR A 86 11.54 -7.64 16.96
N GLU A 87 11.50 -6.38 17.32
CA GLU A 87 10.29 -5.66 17.72
C GLU A 87 10.21 -4.42 16.84
N VAL A 88 9.04 -4.18 16.26
CA VAL A 88 8.81 -3.18 15.22
C VAL A 88 7.70 -2.25 15.65
N LEU A 89 7.91 -0.96 15.40
CA LEU A 89 6.89 0.08 15.48
C LEU A 89 6.62 0.60 14.07
N TYR A 90 5.34 0.77 13.74
CA TYR A 90 4.87 1.29 12.47
C TYR A 90 4.17 2.65 12.63
N PRO A 91 4.88 3.74 13.00
CA PRO A 91 4.21 5.02 13.25
C PRO A 91 3.71 5.67 11.96
N ASP A 92 2.50 6.22 12.04
CA ASP A 92 1.86 6.97 10.96
C ASP A 92 2.72 8.18 10.55
N PRO A 93 2.82 8.50 9.25
CA PRO A 93 3.63 9.62 8.80
C PRO A 93 3.26 10.98 9.39
N ARG A 94 1.98 11.20 9.72
CA ARG A 94 1.52 12.44 10.36
C ARG A 94 2.02 12.55 11.79
N LEU A 95 2.14 11.44 12.52
CA LEU A 95 2.71 11.44 13.87
C LEU A 95 4.19 11.82 13.83
N VAL A 96 4.96 11.17 12.95
CA VAL A 96 6.39 11.48 12.79
C VAL A 96 6.59 12.93 12.34
N ALA A 97 5.75 13.46 11.44
CA ALA A 97 5.79 14.85 11.01
C ALA A 97 5.54 15.85 12.15
N ARG A 98 4.57 15.59 13.04
CA ARG A 98 4.33 16.44 14.22
C ARG A 98 5.53 16.48 15.15
N ILE A 99 6.07 15.31 15.50
CA ILE A 99 7.25 15.20 16.37
C ILE A 99 8.45 15.90 15.74
N ALA A 100 8.66 15.75 14.42
CA ALA A 100 9.74 16.42 13.71
C ALA A 100 9.63 17.94 13.80
N ALA A 101 8.43 18.49 13.63
CA ALA A 101 8.18 19.93 13.69
C ALA A 101 8.44 20.53 15.08
N GLU A 102 8.19 19.78 16.15
CA GLU A 102 8.39 20.23 17.54
C GLU A 102 9.84 20.05 18.02
N THR A 103 10.56 19.04 17.52
CA THR A 103 11.81 18.58 18.14
C THR A 103 13.06 18.71 17.26
N THR A 104 12.90 19.14 16.02
CA THR A 104 13.99 19.25 15.03
C THR A 104 13.85 20.51 14.18
N SER A 105 14.90 20.84 13.44
CA SER A 105 14.91 21.92 12.43
C SER A 105 14.68 21.40 10.99
N LEU A 106 14.27 20.12 10.84
CA LEU A 106 14.07 19.52 9.53
C LEU A 106 12.93 20.23 8.77
N ARG A 107 13.19 20.53 7.49
CA ARG A 107 12.19 21.09 6.58
C ARG A 107 11.72 20.02 5.59
N GLY A 108 10.43 20.03 5.26
CA GLY A 108 9.83 19.04 4.36
C GLY A 108 9.42 17.76 5.08
N THR A 109 9.28 16.66 4.34
CA THR A 109 8.95 15.35 4.92
C THR A 109 10.17 14.80 5.65
N PRO A 110 10.09 14.57 6.98
CA PRO A 110 11.20 13.95 7.72
C PRO A 110 11.45 12.54 7.21
N GLY A 111 12.64 12.00 7.42
CA GLY A 111 12.88 10.58 7.27
C GLY A 111 14.29 10.18 7.62
N PHE A 112 14.53 8.88 7.63
CA PHE A 112 15.79 8.28 8.03
C PHE A 112 16.76 8.22 6.86
N THR A 113 18.00 8.67 7.08
CA THR A 113 19.05 8.70 6.05
C THR A 113 19.81 7.38 5.93
N ALA A 114 20.06 6.70 7.04
CA ALA A 114 20.67 5.38 7.07
C ALA A 114 19.62 4.32 7.40
N PRO A 115 19.43 3.30 6.54
CA PRO A 115 18.39 2.30 6.73
C PRO A 115 18.79 1.21 7.73
N ALA A 116 20.09 0.97 7.94
CA ALA A 116 20.59 0.21 9.08
C ALA A 116 21.35 1.16 10.00
N PHE A 117 20.92 1.28 11.25
CA PHE A 117 21.42 2.30 12.17
C PHE A 117 21.75 1.69 13.53
N HIS A 118 23.02 1.76 13.93
CA HIS A 118 23.45 1.26 15.24
C HIS A 118 23.21 2.31 16.33
N ASP A 119 22.18 2.09 17.14
CA ASP A 119 21.84 2.92 18.30
C ASP A 119 21.19 2.06 19.38
N PRO A 120 21.99 1.45 20.28
CA PRO A 120 21.48 0.55 21.31
C PRO A 120 20.48 1.20 22.26
N VAL A 121 20.56 2.53 22.45
CA VAL A 121 19.60 3.27 23.28
C VAL A 121 18.25 3.33 22.59
N ALA A 122 18.21 3.71 21.31
CA ALA A 122 16.98 3.74 20.53
C ALA A 122 16.37 2.33 20.38
N ALA A 123 17.21 1.30 20.17
CA ALA A 123 16.74 -0.09 20.11
C ALA A 123 16.07 -0.52 21.42
N ARG A 124 16.64 -0.18 22.59
CA ARG A 124 16.01 -0.44 23.90
C ARG A 124 14.70 0.32 24.08
N TRP A 125 14.61 1.56 23.58
CA TRP A 125 13.37 2.34 23.66
C TRP A 125 12.25 1.77 22.80
N VAL A 126 12.55 1.11 21.67
CA VAL A 126 11.54 0.33 20.94
C VAL A 126 10.95 -0.76 21.84
N GLN A 127 11.81 -1.50 22.56
CA GLN A 127 11.35 -2.55 23.46
C GLN A 127 10.57 -2.00 24.66
N GLU A 128 10.96 -0.83 25.15
CA GLU A 128 10.24 -0.13 26.20
C GLU A 128 8.84 0.30 25.77
N VAL A 129 8.67 0.75 24.52
CA VAL A 129 7.33 1.06 23.96
C VAL A 129 6.47 -0.22 23.92
N HIS A 130 7.02 -1.33 23.41
CA HIS A 130 6.32 -2.63 23.40
C HIS A 130 5.90 -3.07 24.80
N ARG A 131 6.81 -2.98 25.77
CA ARG A 131 6.56 -3.31 27.19
C ARG A 131 5.45 -2.44 27.78
N ALA A 132 5.53 -1.12 27.59
CA ALA A 132 4.52 -0.20 28.10
C ALA A 132 3.13 -0.44 27.49
N VAL A 133 3.06 -0.82 26.22
CA VAL A 133 1.81 -1.21 25.55
C VAL A 133 1.23 -2.49 26.16
N ASP A 134 2.04 -3.54 26.35
CA ASP A 134 1.60 -4.80 26.97
C ASP A 134 1.17 -4.61 28.44
N GLU A 135 1.78 -3.67 29.17
CA GLU A 135 1.41 -3.28 30.54
C GLU A 135 0.17 -2.36 30.59
N GLY A 136 -0.34 -1.90 29.44
CA GLY A 136 -1.46 -0.95 29.36
C GLY A 136 -1.12 0.48 29.81
N ASN A 137 0.16 0.82 29.91
CA ASN A 137 0.64 2.14 30.32
C ASN A 137 0.77 3.09 29.13
N ALA A 138 -0.36 3.67 28.71
CA ALA A 138 -0.44 4.55 27.54
C ALA A 138 0.51 5.76 27.62
N LEU A 139 0.63 6.40 28.79
CA LEU A 139 1.49 7.57 28.96
C LEU A 139 2.96 7.23 28.74
N ALA A 140 3.43 6.10 29.28
CA ALA A 140 4.80 5.64 29.08
C ALA A 140 5.06 5.26 27.62
N ALA A 141 4.16 4.51 27.00
CA ALA A 141 4.28 4.12 25.59
C ALA A 141 4.40 5.36 24.68
N ASP A 142 3.51 6.33 24.86
CA ASP A 142 3.49 7.56 24.07
C ASP A 142 4.73 8.43 24.32
N SER A 143 5.10 8.65 25.59
CA SER A 143 6.26 9.50 25.94
C SER A 143 7.59 8.94 25.44
N VAL A 144 7.77 7.62 25.55
CA VAL A 144 8.97 6.94 25.07
C VAL A 144 9.01 6.93 23.54
N LEU A 145 7.87 6.71 22.87
CA LEU A 145 7.78 6.81 21.41
C LEU A 145 8.17 8.21 20.91
N HIS A 146 7.64 9.28 21.52
CA HIS A 146 7.98 10.65 21.16
C HIS A 146 9.49 10.91 21.30
N SER A 147 10.07 10.48 22.42
CA SER A 147 11.50 10.60 22.69
C SER A 147 12.35 9.80 21.69
N LEU A 148 11.90 8.59 21.35
CA LEU A 148 12.53 7.71 20.38
C LEU A 148 12.54 8.32 18.98
N VAL A 149 11.39 8.74 18.46
CA VAL A 149 11.28 9.35 17.13
C VAL A 149 12.13 10.60 17.07
N ALA A 150 12.05 11.47 18.08
CA ALA A 150 12.87 12.68 18.14
C ALA A 150 14.38 12.39 18.15
N ARG A 151 14.81 11.35 18.89
CA ARG A 151 16.22 10.91 18.90
C ARG A 151 16.65 10.39 17.53
N LEU A 152 15.87 9.52 16.91
CA LEU A 152 16.18 8.96 15.60
C LEU A 152 16.28 10.06 14.54
N LEU A 153 15.36 11.02 14.54
CA LEU A 153 15.40 12.15 13.62
C LEU A 153 16.58 13.10 13.88
N ARG A 154 16.99 13.30 15.13
CA ARG A 154 18.20 14.13 15.41
C ARG A 154 19.50 13.46 14.98
N ARG A 155 19.61 12.14 15.12
CA ARG A 155 20.87 11.41 14.87
C ARG A 155 20.99 10.83 13.45
N ASN A 156 19.86 10.55 12.82
CA ASN A 156 19.76 9.89 11.53
C ASN A 156 18.62 10.46 10.67
N GLY A 157 18.08 11.62 11.04
CA GLY A 157 17.07 12.29 10.26
C GLY A 157 17.68 13.23 9.25
N GLY A 158 17.11 13.24 8.06
CA GLY A 158 17.33 14.25 7.05
C GLY A 158 15.99 14.62 6.43
N PRO A 159 15.95 15.69 5.61
CA PRO A 159 14.88 15.78 4.65
C PRO A 159 14.98 14.52 3.79
N LEU A 160 13.90 13.75 3.69
CA LEU A 160 13.82 12.85 2.55
C LEU A 160 14.05 13.73 1.33
N PRO A 161 14.80 13.27 0.30
CA PRO A 161 14.74 13.93 -0.99
C PRO A 161 13.26 14.22 -1.21
N ALA A 162 12.92 15.45 -1.57
CA ALA A 162 11.63 15.69 -2.18
C ALA A 162 11.66 14.78 -3.39
N ARG A 163 11.24 13.53 -3.19
CA ARG A 163 10.93 12.63 -4.25
C ARG A 163 9.95 13.51 -4.98
N ALA A 164 10.14 13.69 -6.27
CA ALA A 164 9.03 14.05 -7.11
C ALA A 164 7.98 12.92 -7.06
N VAL A 165 7.63 12.38 -5.88
CA VAL A 165 6.25 12.26 -5.47
C VAL A 165 5.70 13.67 -5.66
N HIS A 166 5.36 13.98 -6.92
CA HIS A 166 4.11 14.68 -7.15
C HIS A 166 3.16 13.95 -6.21
N PRO A 167 2.61 14.60 -5.16
CA PRO A 167 1.51 13.99 -4.45
C PRO A 167 0.62 13.49 -5.57
N ALA A 168 0.33 12.20 -5.57
CA ALA A 168 -0.66 11.71 -6.49
C ALA A 168 -1.94 12.40 -6.00
N GLY A 169 -2.14 13.63 -6.45
CA GLY A 169 -3.25 14.46 -6.12
C GLY A 169 -4.34 14.13 -7.11
N ALA A 170 -5.39 14.94 -7.11
CA ALA A 170 -6.45 14.81 -8.10
C ALA A 170 -5.90 14.74 -9.55
N ALA A 171 -4.78 15.41 -9.85
CA ALA A 171 -4.14 15.39 -11.16
C ALA A 171 -3.60 14.00 -11.56
N VAL A 172 -2.83 13.33 -10.70
CA VAL A 172 -2.26 11.99 -11.00
C VAL A 172 -3.37 10.94 -11.02
N ALA A 173 -4.35 11.03 -10.11
CA ALA A 173 -5.51 10.15 -10.14
C ALA A 173 -6.28 10.30 -11.47
N ARG A 174 -6.46 11.53 -11.95
CA ARG A 174 -7.08 11.81 -13.26
C ARG A 174 -6.27 11.25 -14.42
N GLN A 175 -4.96 11.46 -14.46
CA GLN A 175 -4.10 10.92 -15.50
C GLN A 175 -4.10 9.37 -15.50
N ALA A 176 -4.08 8.76 -14.32
CA ALA A 176 -4.22 7.32 -14.20
C ALA A 176 -5.56 6.83 -14.73
N ARG A 177 -6.64 7.55 -14.46
CA ARG A 177 -7.97 7.22 -14.99
C ARG A 177 -7.98 7.32 -16.52
N GLU A 178 -7.44 8.40 -17.09
CA GLU A 178 -7.34 8.60 -18.54
C GLU A 178 -6.56 7.45 -19.23
N LEU A 179 -5.44 7.04 -18.63
CA LEU A 179 -4.67 5.89 -19.11
C LEU A 179 -5.45 4.57 -19.03
N LEU A 180 -6.13 4.33 -17.91
CA LEU A 180 -6.95 3.13 -17.72
C LEU A 180 -8.18 3.10 -18.64
N GLU A 181 -8.74 4.25 -19.01
CA GLU A 181 -9.82 4.35 -20.00
C GLU A 181 -9.31 4.09 -21.42
N THR A 182 -8.13 4.61 -21.75
CA THR A 182 -7.51 4.48 -23.08
C THR A 182 -7.00 3.05 -23.33
N GLU A 183 -6.36 2.47 -22.32
CA GLU A 183 -5.76 1.13 -22.37
C GLU A 183 -6.66 0.10 -21.67
N MET A 184 -7.98 0.29 -21.74
CA MET A 184 -8.95 -0.50 -20.97
C MET A 184 -8.90 -2.00 -21.25
N ALA A 185 -8.61 -2.42 -22.49
CA ALA A 185 -8.57 -3.83 -22.86
C ALA A 185 -7.35 -4.55 -22.25
N ASP A 186 -6.20 -3.87 -22.26
CA ASP A 186 -4.92 -4.38 -21.76
C ASP A 186 -4.23 -3.29 -20.92
N PRO A 187 -4.69 -3.08 -19.67
CA PRO A 187 -4.19 -2.01 -18.83
C PRO A 187 -2.78 -2.33 -18.32
N PRO A 188 -1.92 -1.33 -18.12
CA PRO A 188 -0.64 -1.55 -17.49
C PRO A 188 -0.82 -2.06 -16.06
N ALA A 189 0.08 -2.94 -15.62
CA ALA A 189 0.20 -3.29 -14.20
C ALA A 189 0.35 -2.02 -13.35
N LEU A 190 -0.11 -2.06 -12.09
CA LEU A 190 -0.10 -0.91 -11.19
C LEU A 190 1.30 -0.27 -11.07
N GLU A 191 2.34 -1.09 -11.03
CA GLU A 191 3.74 -0.65 -11.01
C GLU A 191 4.15 0.09 -12.28
N ALA A 192 3.72 -0.39 -13.45
CA ALA A 192 4.00 0.27 -14.73
C ALA A 192 3.23 1.59 -14.85
N LEU A 193 1.97 1.61 -14.44
CA LEU A 193 1.14 2.81 -14.40
C LEU A 193 1.75 3.88 -13.48
N ALA A 194 2.16 3.49 -12.27
CA ALA A 194 2.80 4.38 -11.32
C ALA A 194 4.13 4.94 -11.86
N ARG A 195 4.96 4.09 -12.48
CA ARG A 195 6.21 4.54 -13.13
C ARG A 195 5.95 5.58 -14.23
N ARG A 196 4.97 5.36 -15.11
CA ARG A 196 4.61 6.30 -16.19
C ARG A 196 4.18 7.67 -15.66
N LEU A 197 3.56 7.69 -14.49
CA LEU A 197 3.05 8.90 -13.84
C LEU A 197 4.03 9.50 -12.82
N GLY A 198 5.27 8.99 -12.75
CA GLY A 198 6.28 9.50 -11.83
C GLY A 198 5.93 9.32 -10.35
N THR A 199 5.16 8.29 -9.98
CA THR A 199 4.70 8.05 -8.60
C THR A 199 4.95 6.62 -8.13
N SER A 200 4.60 6.29 -6.88
CA SER A 200 4.65 4.93 -6.35
C SER A 200 3.30 4.20 -6.53
N PRO A 201 3.27 2.86 -6.62
CA PRO A 201 2.03 2.07 -6.76
C PRO A 201 0.99 2.37 -5.65
N PHE A 202 1.47 2.53 -4.42
CA PHE A 202 0.64 2.82 -3.25
C PHE A 202 0.18 4.27 -3.24
N ALA A 203 1.06 5.25 -3.50
CA ALA A 203 0.66 6.66 -3.62
C ALA A 203 -0.41 6.84 -4.71
N LEU A 204 -0.24 6.18 -5.85
CA LEU A 204 -1.25 6.13 -6.91
C LEU A 204 -2.56 5.51 -6.42
N SER A 205 -2.51 4.35 -5.75
CA SER A 205 -3.72 3.68 -5.25
C SER A 205 -4.48 4.51 -4.22
N ARG A 206 -3.77 5.16 -3.28
CA ARG A 206 -4.34 6.07 -2.28
C ARG A 206 -4.99 7.29 -2.95
N ALA A 207 -4.27 7.92 -3.88
CA ALA A 207 -4.76 9.06 -4.65
C ALA A 207 -6.03 8.75 -5.43
N PHE A 208 -6.03 7.61 -6.12
CA PHE A 208 -7.15 7.17 -6.94
C PHE A 208 -8.38 6.88 -6.07
N ARG A 209 -8.18 6.20 -4.93
CA ARG A 209 -9.27 5.94 -3.97
C ARG A 209 -9.80 7.22 -3.35
N ALA A 210 -8.93 8.17 -2.99
CA ALA A 210 -9.36 9.46 -2.47
C ALA A 210 -10.17 10.27 -3.49
N ALA A 211 -9.81 10.21 -4.78
CA ALA A 211 -10.48 10.95 -5.85
C ALA A 211 -11.77 10.28 -6.35
N TYR A 212 -11.83 8.95 -6.41
CA TYR A 212 -12.91 8.21 -7.09
C TYR A 212 -13.61 7.16 -6.21
N GLY A 213 -13.28 7.11 -4.91
CA GLY A 213 -13.88 6.19 -3.93
C GLY A 213 -13.42 4.74 -4.02
N LEU A 214 -12.73 4.35 -5.10
CA LEU A 214 -12.32 2.97 -5.39
C LEU A 214 -10.83 2.89 -5.79
N PRO A 215 -10.12 1.80 -5.46
CA PRO A 215 -8.79 1.54 -6.03
C PRO A 215 -8.82 1.37 -7.57
N PRO A 216 -7.69 1.57 -8.28
CA PRO A 216 -7.65 1.57 -9.74
C PRO A 216 -8.28 0.34 -10.42
N HIS A 217 -7.97 -0.87 -9.94
CA HIS A 217 -8.49 -2.12 -10.53
C HIS A 217 -10.01 -2.27 -10.39
N ALA A 218 -10.56 -1.87 -9.24
CA ALA A 218 -11.98 -1.95 -8.94
C ALA A 218 -12.76 -0.91 -9.76
N TRP A 219 -12.22 0.30 -9.86
CA TRP A 219 -12.76 1.35 -10.71
C TRP A 219 -12.77 0.92 -12.19
N LEU A 220 -11.66 0.38 -12.70
CA LEU A 220 -11.55 -0.08 -14.09
C LEU A 220 -12.59 -1.15 -14.41
N THR A 221 -12.81 -2.08 -13.49
CA THR A 221 -13.82 -3.14 -13.66
C THR A 221 -15.22 -2.57 -13.87
N THR A 222 -15.60 -1.54 -13.12
CA THR A 222 -16.88 -0.83 -13.29
C THR A 222 -16.92 -0.06 -14.61
N ALA A 223 -15.83 0.62 -14.97
CA ALA A 223 -15.72 1.33 -16.25
C ALA A 223 -15.89 0.40 -17.47
N ARG A 224 -15.30 -0.81 -17.41
CA ARG A 224 -15.46 -1.87 -18.42
C ARG A 224 -16.92 -2.30 -18.58
N VAL A 225 -17.66 -2.47 -17.49
CA VAL A 225 -19.11 -2.78 -17.56
C VAL A 225 -19.89 -1.66 -18.25
N HIS A 226 -19.62 -0.39 -17.90
CA HIS A 226 -20.28 0.75 -18.56
C HIS A 226 -19.91 0.87 -20.04
N ARG A 227 -18.68 0.52 -20.44
CA ARG A 227 -18.30 0.48 -21.85
C ARG A 227 -18.95 -0.68 -22.58
N ALA A 228 -18.99 -1.88 -21.99
CA ALA A 228 -19.66 -3.04 -22.55
C ALA A 228 -21.15 -2.76 -22.79
N ARG A 229 -21.81 -2.09 -21.84
CA ARG A 229 -23.21 -1.62 -22.00
C ARG A 229 -23.39 -0.81 -23.29
N ARG A 230 -22.51 0.16 -23.54
CA ARG A 230 -22.56 1.01 -24.75
C ARG A 230 -22.31 0.21 -26.04
N LEU A 231 -21.45 -0.80 -26.00
CA LEU A 231 -21.22 -1.68 -27.15
C LEU A 231 -22.43 -2.58 -27.43
N LEU A 232 -23.05 -3.12 -26.39
CA LEU A 232 -24.30 -3.88 -26.51
C LEU A 232 -25.44 -3.00 -27.06
N ASP A 233 -25.52 -1.74 -26.63
CA ASP A 233 -26.47 -0.75 -27.15
C ASP A 233 -26.27 -0.49 -28.65
N ALA A 234 -25.02 -0.57 -29.12
CA ALA A 234 -24.66 -0.48 -30.54
C ALA A 234 -24.82 -1.80 -31.31
N GLY A 235 -25.34 -2.85 -30.67
CA GLY A 235 -25.63 -4.14 -31.30
C GLY A 235 -24.49 -5.17 -31.26
N LEU A 236 -23.38 -4.87 -30.60
CA LEU A 236 -22.25 -5.80 -30.53
C LEU A 236 -22.63 -7.05 -29.70
N PRO A 237 -22.30 -8.29 -30.12
CA PRO A 237 -22.59 -9.48 -29.33
C PRO A 237 -21.90 -9.47 -27.96
N PRO A 238 -22.48 -10.09 -26.90
CA PRO A 238 -21.89 -10.07 -25.56
C PRO A 238 -20.47 -10.65 -25.46
N ALA A 239 -20.14 -11.65 -26.27
CA ALA A 239 -18.80 -12.22 -26.34
C ALA A 239 -17.78 -11.22 -26.89
N GLU A 240 -18.11 -10.56 -28.00
CA GLU A 240 -17.26 -9.54 -28.60
C GLU A 240 -17.12 -8.31 -27.69
N ALA A 241 -18.22 -7.88 -27.06
CA ALA A 241 -18.20 -6.79 -26.09
C ALA A 241 -17.33 -7.11 -24.86
N ALA A 242 -17.27 -8.36 -24.42
CA ALA A 242 -16.39 -8.78 -23.32
C ALA A 242 -14.92 -8.60 -23.68
N THR A 243 -14.50 -9.13 -24.82
CA THR A 243 -13.13 -9.02 -25.32
C THR A 243 -12.75 -7.56 -25.58
N ALA A 244 -13.63 -6.79 -26.22
CA ALA A 244 -13.38 -5.39 -26.57
C ALA A 244 -13.11 -4.47 -25.37
N VAL A 245 -13.63 -4.83 -24.18
CA VAL A 245 -13.39 -4.05 -22.94
C VAL A 245 -12.37 -4.71 -22.01
N GLY A 246 -11.76 -5.83 -22.39
CA GLY A 246 -10.72 -6.49 -21.59
C GLY A 246 -11.23 -7.41 -20.49
N PHE A 247 -12.44 -7.97 -20.61
CA PHE A 247 -12.79 -9.18 -19.85
C PHE A 247 -12.23 -10.40 -20.55
N THR A 248 -11.82 -11.40 -19.76
CA THR A 248 -11.24 -12.66 -20.26
C THR A 248 -12.19 -13.43 -21.16
N ASP A 249 -13.49 -13.40 -20.83
CA ASP A 249 -14.54 -14.09 -21.58
C ASP A 249 -15.94 -13.51 -21.24
N GLN A 250 -16.96 -13.99 -21.96
CA GLN A 250 -18.35 -13.60 -21.72
C GLN A 250 -18.87 -13.97 -20.32
N PRO A 251 -18.58 -15.16 -19.73
CA PRO A 251 -18.93 -15.46 -18.35
C PRO A 251 -18.38 -14.44 -17.34
N HIS A 252 -17.13 -14.00 -17.52
CA HIS A 252 -16.49 -12.98 -16.70
C HIS A 252 -17.25 -11.65 -16.82
N LEU A 253 -17.55 -11.19 -18.04
CA LEU A 253 -18.42 -10.02 -18.24
C LEU A 253 -19.77 -10.21 -17.55
N THR A 254 -20.42 -11.37 -17.71
CA THR A 254 -21.77 -11.64 -17.17
C THR A 254 -21.82 -11.49 -15.65
N ARG A 255 -20.84 -12.02 -14.93
CA ARG A 255 -20.73 -11.90 -13.47
C ARG A 255 -20.65 -10.43 -13.03
N HIS A 256 -19.81 -9.63 -13.69
CA HIS A 256 -19.61 -8.24 -13.30
C HIS A 256 -20.74 -7.33 -13.77
N PHE A 257 -21.26 -7.56 -14.97
CA PHE A 257 -22.41 -6.85 -15.52
C PHE A 257 -23.66 -7.08 -14.67
N GLY A 258 -23.93 -8.32 -14.26
CA GLY A 258 -25.03 -8.64 -13.34
C GLY A 258 -24.87 -7.99 -11.96
N ARG A 259 -23.65 -7.94 -11.41
CA ARG A 259 -23.38 -7.25 -10.13
C ARG A 259 -23.62 -5.74 -10.19
N VAL A 260 -23.28 -5.11 -11.32
CA VAL A 260 -23.37 -3.65 -11.49
C VAL A 260 -24.76 -3.20 -11.97
N LEU A 261 -25.43 -3.99 -12.83
CA LEU A 261 -26.67 -3.60 -13.50
C LEU A 261 -27.88 -4.48 -13.14
N GLY A 262 -27.69 -5.53 -12.32
CA GLY A 262 -28.76 -6.41 -11.84
C GLY A 262 -29.28 -7.43 -12.86
N ILE A 263 -28.82 -7.40 -14.11
CA ILE A 263 -29.25 -8.31 -15.18
C ILE A 263 -28.07 -8.77 -16.05
N PRO A 264 -28.11 -9.97 -16.65
CA PRO A 264 -27.07 -10.44 -17.57
C PRO A 264 -27.00 -9.61 -18.88
N PRO A 265 -25.84 -9.51 -19.54
CA PRO A 265 -25.65 -8.68 -20.74
C PRO A 265 -26.54 -9.10 -21.92
N GLY A 266 -26.72 -10.41 -22.13
CA GLY A 266 -27.61 -10.92 -23.18
C GLY A 266 -29.10 -10.61 -22.91
N ALA A 267 -29.51 -10.59 -21.65
CA ALA A 267 -30.87 -10.17 -21.28
C ALA A 267 -31.07 -8.67 -21.47
N TYR A 268 -30.08 -7.86 -21.06
CA TYR A 268 -30.04 -6.42 -21.31
C TYR A 268 -30.19 -6.10 -22.81
N GLN A 269 -29.43 -6.76 -23.68
CA GLN A 269 -29.45 -6.51 -25.12
C GLN A 269 -30.80 -6.91 -25.77
N ARG A 270 -31.36 -8.08 -25.42
CA ARG A 270 -32.69 -8.50 -25.90
C ARG A 270 -33.79 -7.56 -25.42
N GLY A 271 -33.68 -7.06 -24.19
CA GLY A 271 -34.62 -6.08 -23.63
C GLY A 271 -34.69 -4.80 -24.47
N ARG A 272 -33.54 -4.33 -24.98
CA ARG A 272 -33.47 -3.17 -25.90
C ARG A 272 -33.93 -3.48 -27.32
N ALA A 273 -33.60 -4.66 -27.84
CA ALA A 273 -34.09 -5.10 -29.15
C ALA A 273 -35.64 -5.16 -29.22
N ARG A 274 -36.31 -5.28 -28.07
CA ARG A 274 -37.78 -5.22 -27.95
C ARG A 274 -38.36 -3.81 -27.89
N THR A 275 -37.56 -2.75 -27.71
CA THR A 275 -38.04 -1.36 -27.54
C THR A 275 -37.90 -0.49 -28.80
N TYR A 276 -37.62 -1.07 -29.97
CA TYR A 276 -37.58 -0.32 -31.23
C TYR A 276 -38.26 -1.10 -32.37
N LYS A 277 -39.58 -0.92 -32.48
CA LYS A 277 -40.34 -0.98 -33.74
C LYS A 277 -41.27 0.23 -33.74
N THR A 278 -40.82 1.33 -34.32
CA THR A 278 -41.72 2.40 -34.75
C THR A 278 -42.65 1.78 -35.79
N ARG A 279 -43.94 1.69 -35.47
CA ARG A 279 -44.98 1.51 -36.47
C ARG A 279 -45.18 2.87 -37.14
N GLU A 280 -44.81 2.94 -38.39
CA GLU A 280 -45.38 3.82 -39.41
C GLU A 280 -45.48 2.95 -40.68
N ASP A 281 -46.51 2.98 -41.51
CA ASP A 281 -47.92 3.24 -41.34
C ASP A 281 -48.56 2.48 -42.52
N VAL A 282 -49.61 1.69 -42.27
CA VAL A 282 -50.48 1.20 -43.36
C VAL A 282 -51.85 1.84 -43.13
N ARG A 283 -52.19 2.77 -44.03
CA ARG A 283 -53.52 3.16 -44.54
C ARG A 283 -53.31 4.49 -45.28
N SER A 284 -53.71 4.69 -46.53
CA SER A 284 -54.71 4.03 -47.37
C SER A 284 -54.33 4.14 -48.84
#